data_AF-A0AAP1REU1-F1
#
_entry.id   AF-A0AAP1REU1-F1
#
_cell.length_a   1.000
_cell.length_b   1.000
_cell.length_c   1.000
_cell.angle_alpha   90.00
_cell.angle_beta   90.00
_cell.angle_gamma   90.00
#
_symmetry.space_group_name_H-M   'P 1'
#
loop_
_entity.id
_entity.type
_entity.pdbx_description
1 polymer ?
#
loop_
_entity_poly.entity_id
_entity_poly.type
_entity_poly.pdbx_seq_one_letter_code
_entity_poly.pdbx_strand_id
1 'polypeptide(L)'
;MIVKPTTKIFQDFDIQSFITTSKLIEILEKRNEFKEKLLSVFNIEENVIKIIQIGNSKQLINAILEIDTKCHKIDINSKIKDIHLKKLLKEEKAEFEIVNITDKYIFNHNKSDIFIGETAYSAKSDLLEYYNFSRFANYCRDNNFNDLIDTIKKYLIDKNIENEETKKLRLIHKFEDNKYYIRALTSISGYKDFGLNFSVFVALVTLNNYRKKSNNGIYIDKFKIDDSYIYVSFALNNEIPIDDKISLSFNLILENDEIKQKSVSFNGVFKLKWEENDEKSELFLKPPGIKKDNKPNPVDLLTYQHRGEVQGVFDKIQELPNLIDFFIRQVSEDAKKISNISHHDHVKKFIIDKIKDSRKPQINVYKPKILKKLTSISVDNTFQLFELLREVEDLFEHDDIISINFWRTNLYELLINKK
;
A
#
# COMPACT_ATOMS: atom_id res chain seq x y z
N MET A 1 11.81 -4.84 7.59
CA MET A 1 11.50 -3.41 7.77
C MET A 1 12.63 -2.79 8.56
N ILE A 2 13.06 -1.58 8.23
CA ILE A 2 14.21 -0.93 8.88
C ILE A 2 13.74 -0.18 10.13
N VAL A 3 12.63 0.54 10.02
CA VAL A 3 11.93 1.15 11.14
C VAL A 3 10.73 0.28 11.52
N LYS A 4 10.50 0.10 12.83
CA LYS A 4 9.38 -0.70 13.32
C LYS A 4 8.05 -0.09 12.86
N PRO A 5 7.11 -0.89 12.32
CA PRO A 5 5.83 -0.38 11.87
C PRO A 5 4.99 0.13 13.05
N THR A 6 4.25 1.22 12.82
CA THR A 6 3.20 1.72 13.72
C THR A 6 1.85 1.29 13.16
N THR A 7 1.03 0.64 13.98
CA THR A 7 -0.34 0.25 13.63
C THR A 7 -1.30 0.83 14.66
N LYS A 8 -2.39 1.45 14.18
CA LYS A 8 -3.48 1.92 15.04
C LYS A 8 -4.83 1.54 14.43
N ILE A 9 -5.79 1.25 15.31
CA ILE A 9 -7.18 0.95 14.99
C ILE A 9 -8.04 1.84 15.88
N PHE A 10 -9.09 2.41 15.31
CA PHE A 10 -10.00 3.33 15.96
C PHE A 10 -11.44 2.90 15.64
N GLN A 11 -12.32 3.00 16.63
CA GLN A 11 -13.76 2.78 16.43
C GLN A 11 -14.52 4.08 16.18
N ASP A 12 -13.98 5.20 16.67
CA ASP A 12 -14.57 6.53 16.56
C ASP A 12 -13.46 7.60 16.53
N PHE A 13 -13.83 8.87 16.46
CA PHE A 13 -12.92 10.01 16.49
C PHE A 13 -13.49 11.19 17.28
N ASP A 14 -12.59 12.02 17.81
CA ASP A 14 -12.94 13.29 18.44
C ASP A 14 -12.47 14.49 17.58
N ILE A 15 -12.99 15.69 17.83
CA ILE A 15 -12.60 16.91 17.09
C ILE A 15 -11.13 17.30 17.36
N GLN A 16 -10.56 16.93 18.50
CA GLN A 16 -9.15 17.20 18.85
C GLN A 16 -8.16 16.34 18.04
N SER A 17 -8.67 15.31 17.36
CA SER A 17 -7.94 14.44 16.45
C SER A 17 -7.74 15.04 15.05
N PHE A 18 -8.31 16.22 14.78
CA PHE A 18 -8.07 16.97 13.54
C PHE A 18 -6.69 17.61 13.51
N ILE A 19 -6.26 18.01 12.31
CA ILE A 19 -4.99 18.72 12.08
C ILE A 19 -5.23 20.06 11.37
N THR A 20 -4.22 20.92 11.40
CA THR A 20 -4.17 22.14 10.59
C THR A 20 -3.46 21.91 9.26
N THR A 21 -3.70 22.79 8.29
CA THR A 21 -2.93 22.83 7.03
C THR A 21 -1.44 23.00 7.29
N SER A 22 -1.05 23.83 8.26
CA SER A 22 0.36 23.99 8.66
C SER A 22 0.99 22.66 9.10
N LYS A 23 0.32 21.89 9.97
CA LYS A 23 0.81 20.58 10.40
C LYS A 23 0.88 19.58 9.26
N LEU A 24 -0.04 19.67 8.30
CA LEU A 24 -0.03 18.84 7.10
C LEU A 24 1.08 19.24 6.12
N ILE A 25 1.46 20.51 6.05
CA ILE A 25 2.58 20.98 5.21
C ILE A 25 3.92 20.53 5.77
N GLU A 26 4.06 20.43 7.10
CA GLU A 26 5.28 19.99 7.79
C GLU A 26 5.79 18.63 7.26
N ILE A 27 4.90 17.69 6.94
CA ILE A 27 5.33 16.38 6.41
C ILE A 27 5.95 16.48 5.00
N LEU A 28 5.77 17.58 4.28
CA LEU A 28 6.35 17.81 2.96
C LEU A 28 7.73 18.47 3.01
N GLU A 29 8.10 19.10 4.13
CA GLU A 29 9.31 19.94 4.23
C GLU A 29 10.61 19.17 4.00
N LYS A 30 10.68 17.92 4.45
CA LYS A 30 11.91 17.13 4.35
C LYS A 30 12.18 16.61 2.93
N ARG A 31 11.15 16.47 2.08
CA ARG A 31 11.27 15.55 0.93
C ARG A 31 10.25 15.67 -0.20
N ASN A 32 9.79 16.89 -0.54
CA ASN A 32 8.87 16.99 -1.67
C ASN A 32 9.24 18.06 -2.70
N GLU A 33 9.87 17.61 -3.78
CA GLU A 33 10.05 18.39 -5.02
C GLU A 33 8.70 18.89 -5.60
N PHE A 34 7.58 18.30 -5.16
CA PHE A 34 6.23 18.68 -5.58
C PHE A 34 5.47 19.54 -4.57
N LYS A 35 6.09 20.01 -3.47
CA LYS A 35 5.42 20.81 -2.44
C LYS A 35 4.65 21.99 -3.06
N GLU A 36 5.34 22.87 -3.78
CA GLU A 36 4.72 24.05 -4.40
C GLU A 36 3.61 23.67 -5.39
N LYS A 37 3.82 22.62 -6.18
CA LYS A 37 2.82 22.15 -7.14
C LYS A 37 1.58 21.58 -6.45
N LEU A 38 1.74 20.86 -5.34
CA LEU A 38 0.63 20.38 -4.51
C LEU A 38 -0.14 21.54 -3.90
N LEU A 39 0.55 22.51 -3.31
CA LEU A 39 -0.09 23.69 -2.72
C LEU A 39 -0.90 24.47 -3.76
N SER A 40 -0.34 24.67 -4.95
CA SER A 40 -1.03 25.30 -6.07
C SER A 40 -2.26 24.50 -6.53
N VAL A 41 -2.13 23.19 -6.76
CA VAL A 41 -3.24 22.35 -7.24
C VAL A 41 -4.41 22.31 -6.27
N PHE A 42 -4.14 22.38 -4.97
CA PHE A 42 -5.17 22.37 -3.93
C PHE A 42 -5.57 23.75 -3.42
N ASN A 43 -5.01 24.84 -3.98
CA ASN A 43 -5.23 26.21 -3.52
C ASN A 43 -5.01 26.38 -1.99
N ILE A 44 -3.87 25.87 -1.50
CA ILE A 44 -3.45 25.97 -0.10
C ILE A 44 -2.41 27.08 0.02
N GLU A 45 -2.73 28.10 0.81
CA GLU A 45 -1.81 29.18 1.16
C GLU A 45 -1.11 28.84 2.49
N GLU A 46 0.22 28.91 2.54
CA GLU A 46 0.98 28.55 3.74
C GLU A 46 0.66 29.43 4.96
N ASN A 47 0.36 30.70 4.70
CA ASN A 47 0.07 31.69 5.75
C ASN A 47 -1.36 31.59 6.29
N VAL A 48 -2.22 30.75 5.69
CA VAL A 48 -3.62 30.61 6.10
C VAL A 48 -3.83 29.27 6.80
N ILE A 49 -4.06 29.33 8.10
CA ILE A 49 -4.35 28.16 8.92
C ILE A 49 -5.79 27.73 8.67
N LYS A 50 -5.98 26.59 8.01
CA LYS A 50 -7.28 25.93 7.84
C LYS A 50 -7.27 24.59 8.57
N ILE A 51 -8.43 24.14 9.04
CA ILE A 51 -8.58 22.83 9.69
C ILE A 51 -8.86 21.77 8.62
N ILE A 52 -8.16 20.64 8.72
CA ILE A 52 -8.44 19.41 7.99
C ILE A 52 -9.32 18.54 8.89
N GLN A 53 -10.61 18.48 8.56
CA GLN A 53 -11.64 17.85 9.39
C GLN A 53 -11.79 16.37 9.02
N ILE A 54 -10.68 15.63 9.12
CA ILE A 54 -10.64 14.17 8.99
C ILE A 54 -10.30 13.60 10.37
N GLY A 55 -11.20 12.80 10.93
CA GLY A 55 -11.02 12.19 12.24
C GLY A 55 -9.76 11.31 12.29
N ASN A 56 -9.08 11.32 13.44
CA ASN A 56 -7.84 10.58 13.72
C ASN A 56 -6.63 10.95 12.83
N SER A 57 -6.72 12.04 12.04
CA SER A 57 -5.63 12.49 11.16
C SER A 57 -4.38 12.92 11.95
N LYS A 58 -4.55 13.47 13.15
CA LYS A 58 -3.43 13.86 14.03
C LYS A 58 -2.54 12.68 14.39
N GLN A 59 -3.13 11.51 14.66
CA GLN A 59 -2.42 10.30 15.02
C GLN A 59 -1.62 9.76 13.83
N LEU A 60 -2.16 9.87 12.61
CA LEU A 60 -1.45 9.49 11.38
C LEU A 60 -0.26 10.43 11.13
N ILE A 61 -0.47 11.74 11.18
CA ILE A 61 0.60 12.73 10.94
C ILE A 61 1.71 12.59 11.97
N ASN A 62 1.37 12.43 13.25
CA ASN A 62 2.38 12.22 14.29
C ASN A 62 3.19 10.94 14.05
N ALA A 63 2.56 9.85 13.58
CA ALA A 63 3.28 8.62 13.26
C ALA A 63 4.26 8.80 12.08
N ILE A 64 3.89 9.55 11.04
CA ILE A 64 4.77 9.90 9.92
C ILE A 64 5.97 10.70 10.41
N LEU A 65 5.70 11.76 11.18
CA LEU A 65 6.75 12.63 11.71
C LEU A 65 7.69 11.85 12.65
N GLU A 66 7.16 10.93 13.46
CA GLU A 66 7.97 10.07 14.32
C GLU A 66 8.90 9.16 13.50
N ILE A 67 8.43 8.55 12.41
CA ILE A 67 9.29 7.78 11.49
C ILE A 67 10.39 8.67 10.89
N ASP A 68 10.03 9.88 10.45
CA ASP A 68 10.95 10.86 9.90
C ASP A 68 11.96 11.40 10.93
N THR A 69 11.72 11.21 12.23
CA THR A 69 12.71 11.50 13.29
C THR A 69 13.67 10.35 13.55
N LYS A 70 13.35 9.13 13.13
CA LYS A 70 14.16 7.92 13.37
C LYS A 70 15.14 7.62 12.24
N CYS A 71 14.88 8.16 11.04
CA CYS A 71 15.70 7.90 9.89
C CYS A 71 15.70 9.06 8.88
N HIS A 72 16.73 9.07 8.04
CA HIS A 72 16.83 9.94 6.88
C HIS A 72 16.87 9.09 5.61
N LYS A 73 15.83 9.21 4.78
CA LYS A 73 15.84 8.62 3.44
C LYS A 73 16.77 9.47 2.56
N ILE A 74 17.62 8.85 1.75
CA ILE A 74 18.55 9.52 0.83
C ILE A 74 18.52 8.79 -0.52
N ASP A 75 18.53 9.52 -1.63
CA ASP A 75 18.62 8.93 -2.97
C ASP A 75 19.89 9.48 -3.61
N ILE A 76 20.88 8.62 -3.89
CA ILE A 76 22.17 9.00 -4.47
C ILE A 76 22.34 8.41 -5.87
N ASN A 77 23.07 9.12 -6.74
CA ASN A 77 23.50 8.55 -8.02
C ASN A 77 24.88 7.92 -7.84
N SER A 78 25.03 6.67 -8.25
CA SER A 78 26.29 5.92 -8.18
C SER A 78 26.51 5.15 -9.47
N LYS A 79 27.76 5.09 -9.94
CA LYS A 79 28.11 4.23 -11.08
C LYS A 79 28.17 2.80 -10.60
N ILE A 80 27.78 1.85 -11.46
CA ILE A 80 27.82 0.43 -11.12
C ILE A 80 29.24 -0.03 -10.74
N LYS A 81 30.26 0.54 -11.38
CA LYS A 81 31.67 0.29 -11.04
C LYS A 81 32.08 0.69 -9.64
N ASP A 82 31.36 1.63 -9.02
CA ASP A 82 31.65 2.15 -7.69
C ASP A 82 30.86 1.40 -6.59
N ILE A 83 30.20 0.28 -6.94
CA ILE A 83 29.37 -0.53 -6.04
C ILE A 83 29.99 -1.92 -5.91
N HIS A 84 30.50 -2.23 -4.71
CA HIS A 84 31.24 -3.46 -4.46
C HIS A 84 30.54 -4.34 -3.43
N LEU A 85 30.35 -5.62 -3.76
CA LEU A 85 29.85 -6.60 -2.78
C LEU A 85 30.93 -6.85 -1.71
N LYS A 86 30.69 -6.37 -0.49
CA LYS A 86 31.61 -6.55 0.63
C LYS A 86 31.41 -7.89 1.30
N LYS A 87 30.16 -8.22 1.62
CA LYS A 87 29.81 -9.42 2.42
C LYS A 87 28.41 -9.91 2.12
N LEU A 88 28.22 -11.24 2.11
CA LEU A 88 26.89 -11.85 2.17
C LEU A 88 26.52 -12.12 3.63
N LEU A 89 25.29 -11.77 4.00
CA LEU A 89 24.75 -11.93 5.35
C LEU A 89 23.64 -12.99 5.36
N LYS A 90 23.28 -13.44 6.57
CA LYS A 90 22.10 -14.28 6.80
C LYS A 90 20.81 -13.54 6.41
N GLU A 91 19.70 -14.29 6.39
CA GLU A 91 18.36 -13.74 6.10
C GLU A 91 18.28 -13.02 4.75
N GLU A 92 19.01 -13.52 3.76
CA GLU A 92 18.94 -12.95 2.41
C GLU A 92 19.40 -11.48 2.31
N LYS A 93 20.33 -11.05 3.17
CA LYS A 93 20.95 -9.72 3.11
C LYS A 93 22.41 -9.76 2.62
N ALA A 94 22.96 -8.58 2.32
CA ALA A 94 24.35 -8.36 1.93
C ALA A 94 24.81 -6.97 2.38
N GLU A 95 26.12 -6.78 2.50
CA GLU A 95 26.75 -5.47 2.66
C GLU A 95 27.42 -5.09 1.35
N PHE A 96 27.17 -3.86 0.90
CA PHE A 96 27.85 -3.27 -0.24
C PHE A 96 28.66 -2.06 0.23
N GLU A 97 29.88 -1.98 -0.28
CA GLU A 97 30.72 -0.79 -0.17
C GLU A 97 30.50 0.07 -1.41
N ILE A 98 30.15 1.33 -1.19
CA ILE A 98 29.95 2.32 -2.24
C ILE A 98 31.07 3.34 -2.11
N VAL A 99 31.75 3.63 -3.22
CA VAL A 99 32.88 4.57 -3.29
C VAL A 99 32.54 5.77 -4.18
N ASN A 100 33.41 6.79 -4.20
CA ASN A 100 33.26 7.99 -5.02
C ASN A 100 31.92 8.73 -4.81
N ILE A 101 31.42 8.75 -3.57
CA ILE A 101 30.15 9.40 -3.23
C ILE A 101 30.32 10.91 -3.23
N THR A 102 29.41 11.57 -3.96
CA THR A 102 29.36 13.05 -4.07
C THR A 102 28.23 13.66 -3.26
N ASP A 103 27.36 12.84 -2.64
CA ASP A 103 26.27 13.32 -1.81
C ASP A 103 26.79 14.02 -0.56
N LYS A 104 26.42 15.30 -0.39
CA LYS A 104 26.93 16.15 0.69
C LYS A 104 26.54 15.65 2.07
N TYR A 105 25.36 15.07 2.22
CA TYR A 105 24.90 14.59 3.52
C TYR A 105 25.77 13.41 3.97
N ILE A 106 25.96 12.42 3.09
CA ILE A 106 26.80 11.25 3.40
C ILE A 106 28.25 11.67 3.60
N PHE A 107 28.79 12.52 2.72
CA PHE A 107 30.18 12.98 2.83
C PHE A 107 30.44 13.72 4.14
N ASN A 108 29.56 14.64 4.54
CA ASN A 108 29.70 15.38 5.79
C ASN A 108 29.56 14.49 7.02
N HIS A 109 28.66 13.51 6.96
CA HIS A 109 28.39 12.60 8.07
C HIS A 109 29.52 11.58 8.27
N ASN A 110 29.99 10.97 7.18
CA ASN A 110 31.05 9.95 7.22
C ASN A 110 32.46 10.54 7.20
N LYS A 111 32.61 11.82 6.82
CA LYS A 111 33.89 12.48 6.53
C LYS A 111 34.72 11.72 5.48
N SER A 112 34.04 11.02 4.58
CA SER A 112 34.61 10.18 3.54
C SER A 112 33.61 10.09 2.38
N ASP A 113 34.14 9.91 1.18
CA ASP A 113 33.42 9.57 -0.05
C ASP A 113 33.11 8.07 -0.16
N ILE A 114 33.19 7.33 0.95
CA ILE A 114 32.90 5.90 1.05
C ILE A 114 31.83 5.67 2.12
N PHE A 115 30.91 4.74 1.86
CA PHE A 115 30.06 4.17 2.93
C PHE A 115 29.80 2.68 2.69
N ILE A 116 29.42 1.99 3.78
CA ILE A 116 28.98 0.60 3.75
C ILE A 116 27.48 0.57 4.04
N GLY A 117 26.70 -0.01 3.12
CA GLY A 117 25.26 -0.15 3.25
C GLY A 117 24.84 -1.61 3.36
N GLU A 118 24.00 -1.93 4.36
CA GLU A 118 23.33 -3.23 4.46
C GLU A 118 22.09 -3.23 3.55
N THR A 119 21.88 -4.27 2.76
CA THR A 119 20.69 -4.38 1.92
C THR A 119 19.45 -4.69 2.75
N ALA A 120 18.36 -4.02 2.43
CA ALA A 120 17.01 -4.33 2.90
C ALA A 120 16.06 -4.50 1.71
N TYR A 121 14.92 -5.16 1.96
CA TYR A 121 13.86 -5.36 0.96
C TYR A 121 14.37 -6.04 -0.31
N SER A 122 14.19 -5.44 -1.50
CA SER A 122 14.62 -6.00 -2.79
C SER A 122 16.07 -5.72 -3.15
N ALA A 123 16.77 -4.83 -2.42
CA ALA A 123 18.06 -4.29 -2.84
C ALA A 123 19.13 -5.34 -3.15
N LYS A 124 19.24 -6.40 -2.34
CA LYS A 124 20.20 -7.49 -2.62
C LYS A 124 19.91 -8.12 -3.98
N SER A 125 18.64 -8.45 -4.22
CA SER A 125 18.25 -9.01 -5.52
C SER A 125 18.51 -8.01 -6.62
N ASP A 126 18.12 -6.74 -6.47
CA ASP A 126 18.30 -5.73 -7.52
C ASP A 126 19.79 -5.53 -7.88
N LEU A 127 20.69 -5.57 -6.89
CA LEU A 127 22.13 -5.42 -7.07
C LEU A 127 22.82 -6.67 -7.65
N LEU A 128 22.45 -7.86 -7.18
CA LEU A 128 23.06 -9.12 -7.64
C LEU A 128 22.46 -9.63 -8.95
N GLU A 129 21.18 -9.34 -9.19
CA GLU A 129 20.48 -9.75 -10.42
C GLU A 129 20.90 -8.94 -11.64
N TYR A 130 21.54 -7.78 -11.44
CA TYR A 130 22.22 -7.08 -12.52
C TYR A 130 23.20 -8.02 -13.28
N TYR A 131 23.70 -9.08 -12.62
CA TYR A 131 24.57 -10.10 -13.20
C TYR A 131 24.02 -11.54 -13.04
N ASN A 132 22.74 -11.71 -12.73
CA ASN A 132 22.09 -13.00 -12.49
C ASN A 132 22.73 -13.87 -11.37
N PHE A 133 23.36 -13.25 -10.36
CA PHE A 133 24.03 -13.98 -9.27
C PHE A 133 23.18 -14.18 -8.01
N SER A 134 22.00 -13.55 -7.89
CA SER A 134 21.24 -13.50 -6.64
C SER A 134 20.97 -14.90 -6.05
N ARG A 135 20.47 -15.82 -6.87
CA ARG A 135 20.15 -17.21 -6.44
C ARG A 135 21.41 -18.02 -6.11
N PHE A 136 22.45 -17.93 -6.95
CA PHE A 136 23.68 -18.68 -6.77
C PHE A 136 24.45 -18.20 -5.54
N ALA A 137 24.51 -16.89 -5.31
CA ALA A 137 25.12 -16.29 -4.13
C ALA A 137 24.44 -16.74 -2.83
N ASN A 138 23.10 -16.82 -2.81
CA ASN A 138 22.35 -17.39 -1.68
C ASN A 138 22.74 -18.86 -1.45
N TYR A 139 22.78 -19.68 -2.50
CA TYR A 139 23.19 -21.08 -2.41
C TYR A 139 24.60 -21.25 -1.84
N CYS A 140 25.57 -20.46 -2.31
CA CYS A 140 26.94 -20.49 -1.79
C CYS A 140 27.00 -20.10 -0.31
N ARG A 141 26.25 -19.07 0.11
CA ARG A 141 26.16 -18.66 1.52
C ARG A 141 25.59 -19.78 2.39
N ASP A 142 24.46 -20.36 1.99
CA ASP A 142 23.73 -21.33 2.80
C ASP A 142 24.53 -22.64 3.00
N ASN A 143 25.46 -22.93 2.09
CA ASN A 143 26.37 -24.07 2.16
C ASN A 143 27.79 -23.72 2.64
N ASN A 144 28.04 -22.47 3.09
CA ASN A 144 29.33 -21.98 3.56
C ASN A 144 30.50 -22.07 2.53
N PHE A 145 30.20 -21.94 1.23
CA PHE A 145 31.19 -21.91 0.15
C PHE A 145 31.84 -20.51 0.02
N ASN A 146 32.66 -20.14 1.00
CA ASN A 146 33.27 -18.80 1.08
C ASN A 146 34.22 -18.49 -0.08
N ASP A 147 34.93 -19.50 -0.57
CA ASP A 147 35.81 -19.44 -1.74
C ASP A 147 35.05 -19.04 -3.03
N LEU A 148 33.87 -19.62 -3.23
CA LEU A 148 32.98 -19.26 -4.35
C LEU A 148 32.43 -17.84 -4.19
N ILE A 149 32.09 -17.43 -2.97
CA ILE A 149 31.64 -16.06 -2.69
C ILE A 149 32.75 -15.05 -3.04
N ASP A 150 33.99 -15.32 -2.68
CA ASP A 150 35.11 -14.44 -3.01
C ASP A 150 35.41 -14.43 -4.51
N THR A 151 35.18 -15.56 -5.19
CA THR A 151 35.24 -15.63 -6.66
C THR A 151 34.18 -14.74 -7.30
N ILE A 152 32.94 -14.77 -6.79
CA ILE A 152 31.86 -13.88 -7.25
C ILE A 152 32.24 -12.41 -7.05
N LYS A 153 32.78 -12.04 -5.89
CA LYS A 153 33.21 -10.66 -5.62
C LYS A 153 34.25 -10.17 -6.63
N LYS A 154 35.30 -10.97 -6.86
CA LYS A 154 36.36 -10.64 -7.83
C LYS A 154 35.79 -10.50 -9.24
N TYR A 155 34.97 -11.47 -9.66
CA TYR A 155 34.31 -11.42 -10.96
C TYR A 155 33.47 -10.16 -11.16
N LEU A 156 32.68 -9.77 -10.15
CA LEU A 156 31.87 -8.55 -10.20
C LEU A 156 32.73 -7.29 -10.31
N ILE A 157 33.84 -7.22 -9.56
CA ILE A 157 34.79 -6.10 -9.66
C ILE A 157 35.36 -6.04 -11.08
N ASP A 158 35.92 -7.14 -11.58
CA ASP A 158 36.59 -7.20 -12.88
C ASP A 158 35.64 -6.85 -14.04
N LYS A 159 34.39 -7.35 -13.99
CA LYS A 159 33.36 -7.02 -14.98
C LYS A 159 32.93 -5.56 -14.95
N ASN A 160 33.11 -4.88 -13.83
CA ASN A 160 32.57 -3.55 -13.61
C ASN A 160 33.60 -2.44 -13.76
N ILE A 161 34.89 -2.73 -13.90
CA ILE A 161 35.96 -1.72 -13.99
C ILE A 161 35.62 -0.61 -15.02
N GLU A 162 35.04 -0.98 -16.16
CA GLU A 162 34.68 -0.06 -17.24
C GLU A 162 33.17 0.28 -17.30
N ASN A 163 32.37 -0.18 -16.33
CA ASN A 163 30.92 0.06 -16.34
C ASN A 163 30.57 1.48 -15.83
N GLU A 164 30.44 2.40 -16.78
CA GLU A 164 30.03 3.79 -16.55
C GLU A 164 28.52 3.98 -16.35
N GLU A 165 27.71 2.92 -16.40
CA GLU A 165 26.28 3.04 -16.17
C GLU A 165 26.03 3.59 -14.76
N THR A 166 25.28 4.68 -14.69
CA THR A 166 24.91 5.30 -13.43
C THR A 166 23.50 4.87 -13.05
N LYS A 167 23.32 4.43 -11.81
CA LYS A 167 22.03 4.09 -11.21
C LYS A 167 21.75 4.97 -10.01
N LYS A 168 20.48 5.03 -9.62
CA LYS A 168 20.05 5.68 -8.39
C LYS A 168 19.94 4.62 -7.29
N LEU A 169 20.75 4.76 -6.25
CA LEU A 169 20.64 3.99 -5.01
C LEU A 169 19.69 4.70 -4.06
N ARG A 170 18.66 4.00 -3.62
CA ARG A 170 17.76 4.50 -2.59
C ARG A 170 18.23 3.95 -1.26
N LEU A 171 18.45 4.85 -0.30
CA LEU A 171 19.06 4.58 0.98
C LEU A 171 18.16 5.04 2.13
N ILE A 172 18.35 4.43 3.29
CA ILE A 172 17.86 4.88 4.59
C ILE A 172 19.04 4.93 5.53
N HIS A 173 19.35 6.10 6.06
CA HIS A 173 20.23 6.26 7.20
C HIS A 173 19.39 6.19 8.49
N LYS A 174 19.57 5.14 9.29
CA LYS A 174 18.89 4.96 10.57
C LYS A 174 19.73 5.57 11.68
N PHE A 175 19.16 6.51 12.44
CA PHE A 175 19.94 7.31 13.39
C PHE A 175 20.31 6.54 14.66
N GLU A 176 19.43 5.65 15.12
CA GLU A 176 19.61 4.89 16.37
C GLU A 176 20.91 4.06 16.39
N ASP A 177 21.22 3.41 15.28
CA ASP A 177 22.41 2.56 15.12
C ASP A 177 23.46 3.18 14.18
N ASN A 178 23.18 4.38 13.66
CA ASN A 178 24.04 5.09 12.72
C ASN A 178 24.41 4.25 11.49
N LYS A 179 23.45 3.49 10.95
CA LYS A 179 23.66 2.57 9.81
C LYS A 179 22.95 3.04 8.56
N TYR A 180 23.61 2.80 7.42
CA TYR A 180 23.01 2.94 6.10
C TYR A 180 22.42 1.63 5.63
N TYR A 181 21.19 1.70 5.13
CA TYR A 181 20.49 0.60 4.51
C TYR A 181 20.20 0.91 3.04
N ILE A 182 20.55 0.01 2.14
CA ILE A 182 20.21 0.10 0.72
C ILE A 182 18.87 -0.58 0.54
N ARG A 183 17.84 0.15 0.08
CA ARG A 183 16.47 -0.38 -0.04
C ARG A 183 16.07 -0.77 -1.46
N ALA A 184 16.66 -0.13 -2.47
CA ALA A 184 16.43 -0.44 -3.88
C ALA A 184 17.51 0.15 -4.80
N LEU A 185 17.63 -0.41 -6.00
CA LEU A 185 18.37 0.14 -7.13
C LEU A 185 17.40 0.53 -8.25
N THR A 186 17.44 1.78 -8.71
CA THR A 186 16.55 2.28 -9.78
C THR A 186 17.32 2.98 -10.89
N SER A 187 16.67 3.21 -12.04
CA SER A 187 17.19 4.09 -13.09
C SER A 187 17.27 5.54 -12.60
N ILE A 188 18.16 6.35 -13.19
CA ILE A 188 18.27 7.78 -12.90
C ILE A 188 17.10 8.55 -13.50
N SER A 189 16.77 8.23 -14.76
CA SER A 189 15.70 8.88 -15.50
C SER A 189 14.34 8.24 -15.18
N GLY A 190 13.33 9.10 -15.09
CA GLY A 190 11.92 8.73 -15.06
C GLY A 190 11.32 8.41 -13.68
N TYR A 191 12.13 8.20 -12.63
CA TYR A 191 11.59 7.98 -11.28
C TYR A 191 11.18 9.30 -10.62
N LYS A 192 9.94 9.39 -10.13
CA LYS A 192 9.36 10.53 -9.41
C LYS A 192 8.96 10.06 -8.00
N ASP A 193 9.44 10.75 -6.97
CA ASP A 193 9.26 10.31 -5.59
C ASP A 193 7.88 10.72 -5.04
N PHE A 194 6.84 10.02 -5.46
CA PHE A 194 5.51 10.10 -4.83
C PHE A 194 5.44 9.29 -3.52
N GLY A 195 6.39 9.53 -2.61
CA GLY A 195 6.56 8.77 -1.36
C GLY A 195 5.39 8.86 -0.38
N LEU A 196 5.53 8.26 0.80
CA LEU A 196 4.44 8.16 1.79
C LEU A 196 3.84 9.52 2.14
N ASN A 197 4.68 10.53 2.39
CA ASN A 197 4.27 11.87 2.80
C ASN A 197 3.46 12.57 1.69
N PHE A 198 3.85 12.41 0.42
CA PHE A 198 3.09 12.91 -0.74
C PHE A 198 1.69 12.31 -0.76
N SER A 199 1.59 10.98 -0.66
CA SER A 199 0.33 10.26 -0.80
C SER A 199 -0.64 10.55 0.34
N VAL A 200 -0.13 10.68 1.57
CA VAL A 200 -0.94 11.08 2.73
C VAL A 200 -1.46 12.50 2.58
N PHE A 201 -0.62 13.42 2.11
CA PHE A 201 -1.04 14.80 1.84
C PHE A 201 -2.19 14.84 0.83
N VAL A 202 -1.99 14.19 -0.32
CA VAL A 202 -3.01 14.10 -1.38
C VAL A 202 -4.32 13.53 -0.86
N ALA A 203 -4.27 12.40 -0.13
CA ALA A 203 -5.46 11.77 0.42
C ALA A 203 -6.19 12.68 1.41
N LEU A 204 -5.49 13.26 2.39
CA LEU A 204 -6.12 14.09 3.44
C LEU A 204 -6.75 15.36 2.87
N VAL A 205 -6.06 16.06 1.96
CA VAL A 205 -6.63 17.26 1.34
C VAL A 205 -7.82 16.91 0.45
N THR A 206 -7.70 15.86 -0.35
CA THR A 206 -8.78 15.46 -1.27
C THR A 206 -10.02 15.03 -0.51
N LEU A 207 -9.87 14.22 0.54
CA LEU A 207 -10.97 13.79 1.38
C LEU A 207 -11.58 14.93 2.19
N ASN A 208 -10.79 15.89 2.66
CA ASN A 208 -11.31 17.07 3.35
C ASN A 208 -12.16 17.93 2.40
N ASN A 209 -11.73 18.10 1.15
CA ASN A 209 -12.50 18.79 0.13
C ASN A 209 -13.77 18.00 -0.25
N TYR A 210 -13.68 16.68 -0.36
CA TYR A 210 -14.81 15.80 -0.59
C TYR A 210 -15.85 15.92 0.52
N ARG A 211 -15.43 15.79 1.80
CA ARG A 211 -16.28 15.99 2.98
C ARG A 211 -17.03 17.32 2.94
N LYS A 212 -16.35 18.43 2.61
CA LYS A 212 -16.98 19.75 2.53
C LYS A 212 -18.09 19.82 1.48
N LYS A 213 -17.97 19.05 0.39
CA LYS A 213 -18.97 18.99 -0.68
C LYS A 213 -20.12 18.03 -0.37
N SER A 214 -19.82 16.85 0.18
CA SER A 214 -20.82 15.80 0.43
C SER A 214 -21.49 15.90 1.80
N ASN A 215 -20.92 16.67 2.73
CA ASN A 215 -21.28 16.71 4.15
C ASN A 215 -21.13 15.35 4.87
N ASN A 216 -20.39 14.40 4.28
CA ASN A 216 -20.12 13.10 4.89
C ASN A 216 -19.02 13.24 5.95
N GLY A 217 -19.26 12.73 7.16
CA GLY A 217 -18.19 12.54 8.14
C GLY A 217 -17.14 11.56 7.59
N ILE A 218 -15.85 11.85 7.81
CA ILE A 218 -14.76 10.97 7.38
C ILE A 218 -13.74 10.89 8.51
N TYR A 219 -13.31 9.67 8.85
CA TYR A 219 -12.26 9.43 9.84
C TYR A 219 -11.39 8.25 9.46
N ILE A 220 -10.19 8.20 10.03
CA ILE A 220 -9.30 7.05 9.89
C ILE A 220 -9.70 6.02 10.94
N ASP A 221 -10.15 4.85 10.50
CA ASP A 221 -10.49 3.71 11.38
C ASP A 221 -9.29 2.76 11.55
N LYS A 222 -8.36 2.75 10.60
CA LYS A 222 -7.14 1.95 10.69
C LYS A 222 -6.01 2.54 9.88
N PHE A 223 -4.79 2.50 10.42
CA PHE A 223 -3.59 2.68 9.62
C PHE A 223 -2.44 1.78 10.06
N LYS A 224 -1.56 1.47 9.12
CA LYS A 224 -0.27 0.81 9.32
C LYS A 224 0.77 1.55 8.50
N ILE A 225 1.88 1.94 9.13
CA ILE A 225 2.94 2.70 8.46
C ILE A 225 4.32 2.26 8.94
N ASP A 226 5.28 2.19 8.02
CA ASP A 226 6.71 2.03 8.28
C ASP A 226 7.54 2.95 7.37
N ASP A 227 8.85 2.71 7.27
CA ASP A 227 9.76 3.52 6.46
C ASP A 227 9.51 3.45 4.95
N SER A 228 8.78 2.46 4.42
CA SER A 228 8.62 2.25 2.98
C SER A 228 7.19 1.88 2.55
N TYR A 229 6.31 1.61 3.50
CA TYR A 229 4.93 1.20 3.27
C TYR A 229 3.93 1.98 4.12
N ILE A 230 2.77 2.27 3.54
CA ILE A 230 1.60 2.77 4.25
C ILE A 230 0.32 2.09 3.78
N TYR A 231 -0.56 1.85 4.75
CA TYR A 231 -1.95 1.51 4.59
C TYR A 231 -2.77 2.46 5.45
N VAL A 232 -3.77 3.13 4.88
CA VAL A 232 -4.73 3.95 5.63
C VAL A 232 -6.13 3.62 5.14
N SER A 233 -7.02 3.29 6.06
CA SER A 233 -8.44 3.11 5.81
C SER A 233 -9.20 4.32 6.37
N PHE A 234 -9.98 4.96 5.50
CA PHE A 234 -10.81 6.11 5.78
C PHE A 234 -12.27 5.68 5.74
N ALA A 235 -12.93 5.59 6.89
CA ALA A 235 -14.35 5.29 6.98
C ALA A 235 -15.19 6.55 6.71
N LEU A 236 -16.25 6.39 5.92
CA LEU A 236 -17.28 7.39 5.72
C LEU A 236 -18.43 7.11 6.71
N ASN A 237 -18.86 8.13 7.45
CA ASN A 237 -19.91 7.99 8.48
C ASN A 237 -21.30 7.73 7.91
N ASN A 238 -21.53 8.06 6.63
CA ASN A 238 -22.85 7.95 6.05
C ASN A 238 -23.13 6.50 5.65
N GLU A 239 -24.22 5.97 6.18
CA GLU A 239 -24.80 4.71 5.72
C GLU A 239 -25.84 4.99 4.63
N ILE A 240 -25.81 4.21 3.56
CA ILE A 240 -26.81 4.27 2.49
C ILE A 240 -27.76 3.09 2.68
N PRO A 241 -29.05 3.32 3.00
CA PRO A 241 -30.02 2.23 3.07
C PRO A 241 -30.23 1.63 1.67
N ILE A 242 -30.18 0.31 1.58
CA ILE A 242 -30.42 -0.45 0.34
C ILE A 242 -31.86 -0.97 0.35
N ASP A 243 -32.30 -1.52 1.47
CA ASP A 243 -33.67 -1.94 1.76
C ASP A 243 -33.92 -1.92 3.28
N ASP A 244 -35.05 -2.48 3.73
CA ASP A 244 -35.47 -2.47 5.15
C ASP A 244 -34.51 -3.21 6.08
N LYS A 245 -33.62 -4.06 5.55
CA LYS A 245 -32.72 -4.93 6.34
C LYS A 245 -31.25 -4.69 6.03
N ILE A 246 -30.92 -4.06 4.90
CA ILE A 246 -29.54 -3.91 4.43
C ILE A 246 -29.17 -2.44 4.31
N SER A 247 -28.07 -2.06 4.94
CA SER A 247 -27.39 -0.77 4.74
C SER A 247 -25.97 -0.96 4.22
N LEU A 248 -25.44 0.11 3.62
CA LEU A 248 -24.13 0.13 2.99
C LEU A 248 -23.26 1.17 3.68
N SER A 249 -22.08 0.74 4.14
CA SER A 249 -21.03 1.63 4.66
C SER A 249 -19.77 1.56 3.80
N PHE A 250 -19.00 2.65 3.76
CA PHE A 250 -17.88 2.78 2.84
C PHE A 250 -16.58 3.09 3.55
N ASN A 251 -15.52 2.47 3.03
CA ASN A 251 -14.14 2.75 3.37
C ASN A 251 -13.37 3.11 2.10
N LEU A 252 -12.53 4.13 2.18
CA LEU A 252 -11.54 4.45 1.16
C LEU A 252 -10.17 4.03 1.69
N ILE A 253 -9.40 3.30 0.90
CA ILE A 253 -8.12 2.73 1.28
C ILE A 253 -7.03 3.40 0.47
N LEU A 254 -6.07 4.02 1.16
CA LEU A 254 -4.79 4.43 0.62
C LEU A 254 -3.74 3.34 0.89
N GLU A 255 -3.11 2.83 -0.16
CA GLU A 255 -1.93 1.97 -0.08
C GLU A 255 -0.79 2.60 -0.89
N ASN A 256 0.40 2.68 -0.29
CA ASN A 256 1.63 3.06 -0.98
C ASN A 256 2.78 2.16 -0.50
N ASP A 257 3.44 1.50 -1.44
CA ASP A 257 4.68 0.75 -1.20
C ASP A 257 5.76 1.31 -2.12
N GLU A 258 6.71 2.04 -1.53
CA GLU A 258 7.80 2.71 -2.25
C GLU A 258 8.78 1.71 -2.91
N ILE A 259 8.69 0.41 -2.59
CA ILE A 259 9.65 -0.63 -2.97
C ILE A 259 9.01 -1.73 -3.84
N LYS A 260 7.99 -2.45 -3.32
CA LYS A 260 7.45 -3.66 -3.98
C LYS A 260 6.38 -3.38 -5.02
N GLN A 261 5.33 -2.63 -4.66
CA GLN A 261 4.18 -2.42 -5.56
C GLN A 261 4.39 -1.30 -6.58
N LYS A 262 5.36 -0.40 -6.36
CA LYS A 262 5.81 0.67 -7.29
C LYS A 262 4.69 1.63 -7.74
N SER A 263 3.53 1.59 -7.09
CA SER A 263 2.43 2.51 -7.32
C SER A 263 1.70 2.81 -6.04
N VAL A 264 1.19 4.03 -5.96
CA VAL A 264 0.18 4.42 -5.00
C VAL A 264 -1.17 3.97 -5.54
N SER A 265 -1.98 3.35 -4.68
CA SER A 265 -3.35 2.96 -4.98
C SER A 265 -4.27 3.60 -3.96
N PHE A 266 -5.34 4.20 -4.46
CA PHE A 266 -6.46 4.68 -3.67
C PHE A 266 -7.72 4.01 -4.19
N ASN A 267 -8.41 3.27 -3.33
CA ASN A 267 -9.49 2.40 -3.72
C ASN A 267 -10.63 2.38 -2.71
N GLY A 268 -11.82 1.98 -3.16
CA GLY A 268 -12.96 1.82 -2.28
C GLY A 268 -13.18 0.37 -1.84
N VAL A 269 -13.60 0.21 -0.60
CA VAL A 269 -14.15 -1.03 -0.02
C VAL A 269 -15.49 -0.66 0.59
N PHE A 270 -16.43 -1.59 0.59
CA PHE A 270 -17.71 -1.37 1.22
C PHE A 270 -18.09 -2.53 2.13
N LYS A 271 -18.94 -2.23 3.11
CA LYS A 271 -19.53 -3.23 3.99
C LYS A 271 -21.04 -3.22 3.77
N LEU A 272 -21.59 -4.39 3.49
CA LEU A 272 -23.02 -4.62 3.60
C LEU A 272 -23.31 -4.97 5.05
N LYS A 273 -24.11 -4.14 5.70
CA LYS A 273 -24.60 -4.38 7.04
C LYS A 273 -26.02 -4.91 6.92
N TRP A 274 -26.29 -6.02 7.57
CA TRP A 274 -27.62 -6.58 7.67
C TRP A 274 -28.10 -6.48 9.12
N GLU A 275 -29.34 -6.06 9.32
CA GLU A 275 -29.98 -5.94 10.62
C GLU A 275 -31.45 -6.39 10.52
N GLU A 276 -31.83 -7.43 11.27
CA GLU A 276 -33.21 -7.89 11.40
C GLU A 276 -33.40 -8.49 12.80
N ASN A 277 -34.46 -8.09 13.53
CA ASN A 277 -34.85 -8.71 14.81
C ASN A 277 -33.69 -8.90 15.81
N ASP A 278 -32.88 -7.85 16.04
CA ASP A 278 -31.67 -7.82 16.88
C ASP A 278 -30.46 -8.62 16.38
N GLU A 279 -30.58 -9.37 15.28
CA GLU A 279 -29.45 -10.03 14.63
C GLU A 279 -28.73 -9.05 13.70
N LYS A 280 -27.39 -9.05 13.75
CA LYS A 280 -26.53 -8.17 12.93
C LYS A 280 -25.42 -8.97 12.25
N SER A 281 -25.23 -8.72 10.95
CA SER A 281 -24.12 -9.25 10.18
C SER A 281 -23.44 -8.15 9.37
N GLU A 282 -22.12 -8.28 9.17
CA GLU A 282 -21.36 -7.39 8.30
C GLU A 282 -20.55 -8.20 7.30
N LEU A 283 -20.69 -7.87 6.02
CA LEU A 283 -19.92 -8.48 4.95
C LEU A 283 -19.07 -7.43 4.23
N PHE A 284 -17.75 -7.61 4.28
CA PHE A 284 -16.80 -6.74 3.57
C PHE A 284 -16.63 -7.20 2.12
N LEU A 285 -16.78 -6.27 1.18
CA LEU A 285 -16.62 -6.52 -0.24
C LEU A 285 -15.70 -5.48 -0.87
N LYS A 286 -14.81 -5.94 -1.76
CA LYS A 286 -13.81 -5.10 -2.43
C LYS A 286 -13.98 -5.18 -3.94
N PRO A 287 -14.68 -4.23 -4.58
CA PRO A 287 -14.75 -4.18 -6.03
C PRO A 287 -13.35 -4.17 -6.66
N PRO A 288 -13.16 -4.79 -7.83
CA PRO A 288 -11.90 -4.74 -8.57
C PRO A 288 -11.56 -3.32 -9.08
N GLY A 289 -12.48 -2.35 -8.93
CA GLY A 289 -12.31 -0.94 -9.29
C GLY A 289 -13.59 -0.33 -9.89
N ILE A 290 -13.43 0.86 -10.48
CA ILE A 290 -14.44 1.55 -11.30
C ILE A 290 -14.47 0.93 -12.70
N LYS A 291 -15.67 0.56 -13.18
CA LYS A 291 -15.89 0.23 -14.59
C LYS A 291 -16.15 1.54 -15.36
N LYS A 292 -15.25 1.89 -16.28
CA LYS A 292 -15.45 3.02 -17.21
C LYS A 292 -15.89 2.47 -18.56
N ASP A 293 -16.86 3.11 -19.22
CA ASP A 293 -17.41 2.65 -20.51
C ASP A 293 -16.35 2.41 -21.59
N ASN A 294 -15.25 3.16 -21.53
CA ASN A 294 -14.16 3.10 -22.51
C ASN A 294 -13.01 2.14 -22.13
N LYS A 295 -13.15 1.34 -21.06
CA LYS A 295 -12.12 0.38 -20.64
C LYS A 295 -12.72 -1.00 -20.34
N PRO A 296 -12.14 -2.08 -20.88
CA PRO A 296 -12.66 -3.44 -20.66
C PRO A 296 -12.43 -3.93 -19.22
N ASN A 297 -11.43 -3.37 -18.52
CA ASN A 297 -11.06 -3.78 -17.18
C ASN A 297 -11.34 -2.66 -16.16
N PRO A 298 -11.80 -3.01 -14.94
CA PRO A 298 -11.93 -2.06 -13.83
C PRO A 298 -10.62 -1.34 -13.55
N VAL A 299 -10.72 -0.09 -13.11
CA VAL A 299 -9.57 0.74 -12.73
C VAL A 299 -9.73 1.28 -11.31
N ASP A 300 -8.63 1.39 -10.59
CA ASP A 300 -8.61 2.01 -9.26
C ASP A 300 -9.17 3.45 -9.29
N LEU A 301 -9.63 3.96 -8.13
CA LEU A 301 -10.09 5.36 -8.03
C LEU A 301 -8.96 6.33 -8.37
N LEU A 302 -7.77 6.06 -7.82
CA LEU A 302 -6.56 6.81 -8.14
C LEU A 302 -5.37 5.88 -8.04
N THR A 303 -4.68 5.70 -9.16
CA THR A 303 -3.40 5.00 -9.20
C THR A 303 -2.39 5.76 -10.02
N TYR A 304 -1.22 5.93 -9.43
CA TYR A 304 -0.06 6.52 -10.08
C TYR A 304 1.21 5.77 -9.69
N GLN A 305 2.03 5.52 -10.69
CA GLN A 305 3.32 4.88 -10.52
C GLN A 305 4.36 5.94 -10.14
N HIS A 306 5.41 5.51 -9.47
CA HIS A 306 6.60 6.35 -9.27
C HIS A 306 7.43 6.55 -10.55
N ARG A 307 6.84 6.26 -11.72
CA ARG A 307 7.38 6.49 -13.05
C ARG A 307 6.28 7.08 -13.93
N GLY A 308 6.64 8.07 -14.76
CA GLY A 308 5.72 8.67 -15.72
C GLY A 308 5.58 10.18 -15.58
N GLU A 309 4.61 10.73 -16.31
CA GLU A 309 4.38 12.17 -16.37
C GLU A 309 3.72 12.68 -15.11
N VAL A 310 4.35 13.68 -14.49
CA VAL A 310 3.87 14.32 -13.28
C VAL A 310 2.49 14.94 -13.50
N GLN A 311 2.24 15.56 -14.65
CA GLN A 311 0.96 16.23 -14.93
C GLN A 311 -0.22 15.26 -14.86
N GLY A 312 -0.11 14.09 -15.49
CA GLY A 312 -1.17 13.09 -15.45
C GLY A 312 -1.48 12.54 -14.05
N VAL A 313 -0.56 12.66 -13.08
CA VAL A 313 -0.85 12.36 -11.67
C VAL A 313 -1.75 13.43 -11.05
N PHE A 314 -1.44 14.70 -11.28
CA PHE A 314 -2.23 15.82 -10.76
C PHE A 314 -3.63 15.88 -11.37
N ASP A 315 -3.77 15.58 -12.67
CA ASP A 315 -5.08 15.53 -13.33
C ASP A 315 -5.97 14.45 -12.68
N LYS A 316 -5.43 13.25 -12.42
CA LYS A 316 -6.14 12.18 -11.71
C LYS A 316 -6.50 12.55 -10.27
N ILE A 317 -5.63 13.28 -9.56
CA ILE A 317 -5.90 13.76 -8.19
C ILE A 317 -7.11 14.70 -8.19
N GLN A 318 -7.21 15.59 -9.18
CA GLN A 318 -8.35 16.50 -9.32
C GLN A 318 -9.66 15.77 -9.66
N GLU A 319 -9.59 14.66 -10.41
CA GLU A 319 -10.75 13.81 -10.72
C GLU A 319 -11.23 12.95 -9.54
N LEU A 320 -10.38 12.68 -8.55
CA LEU A 320 -10.66 11.72 -7.48
C LEU A 320 -12.01 11.94 -6.74
N PRO A 321 -12.42 13.17 -6.37
CA PRO A 321 -13.74 13.40 -5.76
C PRO A 321 -14.90 12.88 -6.61
N ASN A 322 -14.87 13.11 -7.93
CA ASN A 322 -15.90 12.64 -8.85
C ASN A 322 -15.88 11.12 -8.98
N LEU A 323 -14.69 10.52 -8.93
CA LEU A 323 -14.53 9.07 -8.97
C LEU A 323 -15.04 8.40 -7.69
N ILE A 324 -14.88 9.04 -6.53
CA ILE A 324 -15.48 8.57 -5.27
C ILE A 324 -17.01 8.53 -5.40
N ASP A 325 -17.64 9.59 -5.88
CA ASP A 325 -19.10 9.63 -6.08
C ASP A 325 -19.58 8.58 -7.09
N PHE A 326 -18.86 8.42 -8.20
CA PHE A 326 -19.17 7.38 -9.19
C PHE A 326 -19.09 5.98 -8.57
N PHE A 327 -18.03 5.72 -7.81
CA PHE A 327 -17.83 4.44 -7.13
C PHE A 327 -18.95 4.14 -6.12
N ILE A 328 -19.32 5.11 -5.29
CA ILE A 328 -20.42 4.97 -4.33
C ILE A 328 -21.73 4.62 -5.05
N ARG A 329 -22.03 5.28 -6.17
CA ARG A 329 -23.21 4.95 -6.99
C ARG A 329 -23.15 3.55 -7.58
N GLN A 330 -22.02 3.19 -8.20
CA GLN A 330 -21.82 1.85 -8.80
C GLN A 330 -22.05 0.75 -7.75
N VAL A 331 -21.41 0.90 -6.59
CA VAL A 331 -21.50 -0.08 -5.50
C VAL A 331 -22.90 -0.12 -4.89
N SER A 332 -23.60 1.01 -4.79
CA SER A 332 -24.98 1.03 -4.30
C SER A 332 -25.92 0.25 -5.22
N GLU A 333 -25.76 0.36 -6.54
CA GLU A 333 -26.54 -0.43 -7.51
C GLU A 333 -26.17 -1.92 -7.46
N ASP A 334 -24.90 -2.23 -7.25
CA ASP A 334 -24.45 -3.61 -7.07
C ASP A 334 -24.97 -4.22 -5.77
N ALA A 335 -25.00 -3.45 -4.68
CA ALA A 335 -25.59 -3.87 -3.40
C ALA A 335 -27.08 -4.23 -3.55
N LYS A 336 -27.86 -3.45 -4.30
CA LYS A 336 -29.26 -3.79 -4.64
C LYS A 336 -29.38 -5.12 -5.39
N LYS A 337 -28.44 -5.46 -6.28
CA LYS A 337 -28.45 -6.75 -6.98
C LYS A 337 -28.14 -7.92 -6.06
N ILE A 338 -27.28 -7.69 -5.05
CA ILE A 338 -26.90 -8.66 -4.03
C ILE A 338 -28.06 -8.89 -3.06
N SER A 339 -28.73 -7.83 -2.60
CA SER A 339 -29.86 -7.98 -1.68
C SER A 339 -31.03 -8.77 -2.30
N ASN A 340 -31.24 -8.63 -3.61
CA ASN A 340 -32.25 -9.35 -4.38
C ASN A 340 -31.83 -10.78 -4.81
N ILE A 341 -30.85 -11.41 -4.16
CA ILE A 341 -30.53 -12.83 -4.40
C ILE A 341 -31.65 -13.71 -3.82
N SER A 342 -32.26 -14.55 -4.65
CA SER A 342 -33.36 -15.44 -4.25
C SER A 342 -32.98 -16.92 -4.10
N HIS A 343 -31.85 -17.35 -4.67
CA HIS A 343 -31.39 -18.74 -4.63
C HIS A 343 -30.03 -18.84 -3.91
N HIS A 344 -30.04 -18.67 -2.60
CA HIS A 344 -28.82 -18.52 -1.79
C HIS A 344 -27.93 -19.76 -1.80
N ASP A 345 -28.52 -20.96 -1.77
CA ASP A 345 -27.75 -22.21 -1.82
C ASP A 345 -27.04 -22.41 -3.17
N HIS A 346 -27.62 -21.92 -4.27
CA HIS A 346 -26.95 -21.93 -5.58
C HIS A 346 -25.72 -21.01 -5.59
N VAL A 347 -25.81 -19.84 -4.97
CA VAL A 347 -24.67 -18.93 -4.81
C VAL A 347 -23.58 -19.59 -3.97
N LYS A 348 -23.95 -20.22 -2.84
CA LYS A 348 -23.01 -20.99 -2.02
C LYS A 348 -22.31 -22.08 -2.82
N LYS A 349 -23.06 -22.87 -3.59
CA LYS A 349 -22.51 -23.95 -4.43
C LYS A 349 -21.56 -23.42 -5.50
N PHE A 350 -21.92 -22.31 -6.15
CA PHE A 350 -21.06 -21.65 -7.12
C PHE A 350 -19.73 -21.19 -6.51
N ILE A 351 -19.78 -20.60 -5.30
CA ILE A 351 -18.57 -20.21 -4.56
C ILE A 351 -17.72 -21.45 -4.25
N ILE A 352 -18.33 -22.54 -3.77
CA ILE A 352 -17.63 -23.81 -3.49
C ILE A 352 -16.88 -24.31 -4.73
N ASP A 353 -17.54 -24.36 -5.88
CA ASP A 353 -16.95 -24.88 -7.12
C ASP A 353 -15.79 -24.00 -7.60
N LYS A 354 -15.93 -22.67 -7.51
CA LYS A 354 -14.83 -21.74 -7.82
C LYS A 354 -13.64 -21.88 -6.88
N ILE A 355 -13.87 -22.12 -5.60
CA ILE A 355 -12.80 -22.37 -4.63
C ILE A 355 -12.12 -23.72 -4.89
N LYS A 356 -12.87 -24.78 -5.20
CA LYS A 356 -12.34 -26.09 -5.59
C LYS A 356 -11.40 -25.99 -6.80
N ASP A 357 -11.73 -25.18 -7.79
CA ASP A 357 -10.92 -25.03 -9.00
C ASP A 357 -9.76 -24.04 -8.86
N SER A 358 -9.77 -23.20 -7.82
CA SER A 358 -8.71 -22.21 -7.62
C SER A 358 -7.35 -22.85 -7.33
N ARG A 359 -6.34 -22.40 -8.09
CA ARG A 359 -4.92 -22.72 -7.90
C ARG A 359 -4.11 -21.54 -7.35
N LYS A 360 -4.79 -20.45 -6.93
CA LYS A 360 -4.13 -19.22 -6.49
C LYS A 360 -3.55 -19.41 -5.07
N PRO A 361 -2.28 -19.08 -4.82
CA PRO A 361 -1.64 -19.27 -3.52
C PRO A 361 -2.44 -18.68 -2.35
N GLN A 362 -3.03 -17.50 -2.55
CA GLN A 362 -3.84 -16.77 -1.57
C GLN A 362 -5.05 -17.54 -1.05
N ILE A 363 -5.61 -18.44 -1.86
CA ILE A 363 -6.74 -19.31 -1.46
C ILE A 363 -6.24 -20.70 -1.10
N ASN A 364 -5.22 -21.21 -1.78
CA ASN A 364 -4.81 -22.60 -1.68
C ASN A 364 -4.37 -22.99 -0.26
N VAL A 365 -3.77 -22.05 0.49
CA VAL A 365 -3.37 -22.24 1.90
C VAL A 365 -4.59 -22.50 2.80
N TYR A 366 -5.68 -21.77 2.59
CA TYR A 366 -6.88 -21.82 3.43
C TYR A 366 -7.97 -22.74 2.88
N LYS A 367 -7.82 -23.21 1.63
CA LYS A 367 -8.81 -23.95 0.85
C LYS A 367 -9.49 -25.10 1.60
N PRO A 368 -8.79 -25.99 2.33
CA PRO A 368 -9.46 -27.06 3.07
C PRO A 368 -10.40 -26.54 4.16
N LYS A 369 -9.98 -25.50 4.89
CA LYS A 369 -10.78 -24.87 5.95
C LYS A 369 -12.02 -24.17 5.37
N ILE A 370 -11.82 -23.41 4.29
CA ILE A 370 -12.89 -22.71 3.57
C ILE A 370 -13.94 -23.69 3.07
N LEU A 371 -13.53 -24.75 2.36
CA LEU A 371 -14.45 -25.75 1.81
C LEU A 371 -15.24 -26.46 2.91
N LYS A 372 -14.57 -26.86 4.00
CA LYS A 372 -15.24 -27.49 5.15
C LYS A 372 -16.34 -26.58 5.72
N LYS A 373 -16.03 -25.29 5.89
CA LYS A 373 -17.00 -24.30 6.42
C LYS A 373 -18.17 -24.09 5.47
N LEU A 374 -17.92 -23.87 4.18
CA LEU A 374 -18.97 -23.67 3.17
C LEU A 374 -19.91 -24.88 3.01
N THR A 375 -19.43 -26.10 3.29
CA THR A 375 -20.25 -27.32 3.24
C THR A 375 -21.00 -27.64 4.53
N SER A 376 -20.76 -26.90 5.62
CA SER A 376 -21.22 -27.30 6.95
C SER A 376 -22.68 -26.96 7.27
N ILE A 377 -23.30 -26.02 6.54
CA ILE A 377 -24.65 -25.52 6.84
C ILE A 377 -25.43 -25.28 5.52
N SER A 378 -26.75 -25.51 5.53
CA SER A 378 -27.67 -25.01 4.49
C SER A 378 -27.81 -23.49 4.60
N VAL A 379 -28.15 -22.84 3.49
CA VAL A 379 -28.33 -21.38 3.45
C VAL A 379 -29.67 -21.10 2.80
N ASP A 380 -30.63 -20.66 3.60
CA ASP A 380 -32.03 -20.50 3.23
C ASP A 380 -32.42 -19.03 3.04
N ASN A 381 -31.56 -18.09 3.45
CA ASN A 381 -31.78 -16.66 3.30
C ASN A 381 -30.46 -15.87 3.17
N THR A 382 -30.58 -14.56 2.88
CA THR A 382 -29.45 -13.66 2.67
C THR A 382 -28.59 -13.51 3.92
N PHE A 383 -29.19 -13.52 5.11
CA PHE A 383 -28.46 -13.41 6.37
C PHE A 383 -27.55 -14.61 6.61
N GLN A 384 -28.08 -15.82 6.51
CA GLN A 384 -27.30 -17.04 6.65
C GLN A 384 -26.17 -17.11 5.63
N LEU A 385 -26.39 -16.58 4.42
CA LEU A 385 -25.34 -16.50 3.40
C LEU A 385 -24.24 -15.54 3.86
N PHE A 386 -24.60 -14.36 4.36
CA PHE A 386 -23.64 -13.34 4.78
C PHE A 386 -22.86 -13.78 6.01
N GLU A 387 -23.53 -14.35 7.01
CA GLU A 387 -22.88 -14.92 8.19
C GLU A 387 -21.88 -16.01 7.80
N LEU A 388 -22.28 -16.94 6.94
CA LEU A 388 -21.37 -17.99 6.47
C LEU A 388 -20.12 -17.40 5.79
N LEU A 389 -20.30 -16.37 4.96
CA LEU A 389 -19.20 -15.73 4.24
C LEU A 389 -18.30 -14.89 5.16
N ARG A 390 -18.88 -14.26 6.20
CA ARG A 390 -18.13 -13.58 7.26
C ARG A 390 -17.27 -14.57 8.04
N GLU A 391 -17.86 -15.67 8.49
CA GLU A 391 -17.13 -16.72 9.21
C GLU A 391 -16.03 -17.39 8.37
N VAL A 392 -16.16 -17.38 7.04
CA VAL A 392 -15.10 -17.83 6.13
C VAL A 392 -13.94 -16.82 6.10
N GLU A 393 -14.22 -15.52 6.16
CA GLU A 393 -13.18 -14.49 6.28
C GLU A 393 -12.40 -14.60 7.60
N ASP A 394 -13.05 -15.01 8.68
CA ASP A 394 -12.40 -15.23 9.99
C ASP A 394 -11.40 -16.40 9.99
N LEU A 395 -11.36 -17.22 8.93
CA LEU A 395 -10.39 -18.32 8.78
C LEU A 395 -9.01 -17.85 8.31
N PHE A 396 -8.90 -16.62 7.80
CA PHE A 396 -7.65 -16.04 7.34
C PHE A 396 -6.87 -15.45 8.53
N GLU A 397 -5.54 -15.54 8.50
CA GLU A 397 -4.70 -14.92 9.52
C GLU A 397 -4.85 -13.38 9.47
N HIS A 398 -5.02 -12.73 10.62
CA HIS A 398 -5.38 -11.30 10.68
C HIS A 398 -4.34 -10.35 10.04
N ASP A 399 -3.08 -10.79 9.92
CA ASP A 399 -2.00 -10.07 9.28
C ASP A 399 -1.81 -10.44 7.79
N ASP A 400 -2.49 -11.46 7.27
CA ASP A 400 -2.52 -11.83 5.85
C ASP A 400 -3.54 -10.99 5.05
N ILE A 401 -3.28 -9.68 5.01
CA ILE A 401 -4.11 -8.69 4.31
C ILE A 401 -4.23 -9.01 2.80
N ILE A 402 -3.22 -9.65 2.21
CA ILE A 402 -3.21 -10.00 0.79
C ILE A 402 -4.29 -11.05 0.50
N SER A 403 -4.34 -12.12 1.29
CA SER A 403 -5.33 -13.17 1.11
C SER A 403 -6.74 -12.69 1.45
N ILE A 404 -6.90 -11.88 2.50
CA ILE A 404 -8.20 -11.25 2.86
C ILE A 404 -8.71 -10.37 1.72
N ASN A 405 -7.88 -9.49 1.17
CA ASN A 405 -8.29 -8.63 0.04
C ASN A 405 -8.62 -9.46 -1.20
N PHE A 406 -7.87 -10.52 -1.47
CA PHE A 406 -8.15 -11.43 -2.59
C PHE A 406 -9.49 -12.14 -2.42
N TRP A 407 -9.81 -12.60 -1.21
CA TRP A 407 -11.12 -13.16 -0.87
C TRP A 407 -12.25 -12.17 -1.12
N ARG A 408 -12.16 -10.96 -0.55
CA ARG A 408 -13.19 -9.91 -0.70
C ARG A 408 -13.45 -9.50 -2.14
N THR A 409 -12.42 -9.48 -2.98
CA THR A 409 -12.58 -9.18 -4.41
C THR A 409 -13.23 -10.31 -5.18
N ASN A 410 -12.78 -11.55 -4.99
CA ASN A 410 -13.44 -12.69 -5.62
C ASN A 410 -14.89 -12.80 -5.15
N LEU A 411 -15.14 -12.63 -3.87
CA LEU A 411 -16.48 -12.73 -3.31
C LEU A 411 -17.42 -11.70 -3.94
N TYR A 412 -16.99 -10.45 -4.06
CA TYR A 412 -17.73 -9.42 -4.77
C TYR A 412 -18.07 -9.84 -6.21
N GLU A 413 -17.09 -10.33 -6.97
CA GLU A 413 -17.31 -10.76 -8.36
C GLU A 413 -18.29 -11.94 -8.45
N LEU A 414 -18.20 -12.90 -7.53
CA LEU A 414 -19.08 -14.07 -7.49
C LEU A 414 -20.53 -13.68 -7.15
N LEU A 415 -20.72 -12.74 -6.22
CA LEU A 415 -22.05 -12.25 -5.84
C LEU A 415 -22.72 -11.44 -6.95
N ILE A 416 -21.92 -10.69 -7.75
CA ILE A 416 -22.45 -9.85 -8.84
C ILE A 416 -22.64 -10.61 -10.14
N ASN A 417 -21.74 -11.52 -10.51
CA ASN A 417 -21.71 -12.08 -11.87
C ASN A 417 -22.70 -13.22 -12.12
N LYS A 418 -23.40 -13.76 -11.12
CA LYS A 418 -24.54 -14.73 -11.17
C LYS A 418 -24.53 -15.83 -12.27
N LYS A 419 -23.39 -16.13 -12.89
CA LYS A 419 -23.26 -17.00 -14.07
C LYS A 419 -22.75 -18.38 -13.70
#